data_AF-A0A9X6Y8M8-F1
#
_entry.id   AF-A0A9X6Y8M8-F1
#
_cell.length_a   1.000
_cell.length_b   1.000
_cell.length_c   1.000
_cell.angle_alpha   90.00
_cell.angle_beta   90.00
_cell.angle_gamma   90.00
#
_symmetry.space_group_name_H-M   'P 1'
#
loop_
_entity.id
_entity.type
_entity.pdbx_description
1 polymer ?
#
loop_
_entity_poly.entity_id
_entity_poly.type
_entity_poly.pdbx_seq_one_letter_code
_entity_poly.pdbx_strand_id
1 'polypeptide(L)' 'MHVALEEAYFLWDERDIVWFRKMWQEGVSFVDICGKLRRNQIEVMLLILGQADLCKIEQRHEGLGILT' A
#
# COMPACT_ATOMS: atom_id res chain seq x y z
N MET A 1 -11.06 20.01 17.43
CA MET A 1 -9.84 19.53 16.76
C MET A 1 -10.16 18.15 16.20
N HIS A 2 -9.93 17.92 14.90
CA HIS A 2 -10.15 16.62 14.26
C HIS A 2 -8.82 16.20 13.63
N VAL A 3 -8.33 15.01 14.01
CA VAL A 3 -7.10 14.44 13.46
C VAL A 3 -7.50 13.37 12.46
N ALA A 4 -7.12 13.54 11.19
CA ALA A 4 -7.38 12.53 10.18
C ALA A 4 -6.52 11.28 10.47
N LEU A 5 -7.08 10.10 10.17
CA LEU A 5 -6.38 8.81 10.26
C LEU A 5 -5.92 8.41 11.68
N GLU A 6 -6.58 8.93 12.72
CA GLU A 6 -6.24 8.66 14.13
C GLU A 6 -6.25 7.15 14.47
N GLU A 7 -7.10 6.38 13.79
CA GLU A 7 -7.25 4.93 13.97
C GLU A 7 -6.36 4.08 13.04
N ALA A 8 -5.58 4.69 12.14
CA ALA A 8 -4.77 3.94 11.19
C ALA A 8 -3.39 3.59 11.76
N TYR A 9 -2.99 2.32 11.65
CA TYR A 9 -1.70 1.84 12.14
C TYR A 9 -0.65 1.87 11.02
N PHE A 10 0.27 2.84 11.08
CA PHE A 10 1.32 3.04 10.05
C PHE A 10 2.60 2.23 10.27
N LEU A 11 2.65 1.38 11.31
CA LEU A 11 3.80 0.54 11.58
C LEU A 11 3.72 -0.75 10.76
N TRP A 12 4.77 -0.97 9.96
CA TRP A 12 4.93 -2.12 9.08
C TRP A 12 6.16 -2.93 9.49
N ASP A 13 5.98 -4.25 9.57
CA ASP A 13 7.10 -5.18 9.66
C ASP A 13 7.81 -5.25 8.30
N GLU A 14 9.13 -5.41 8.29
CA GLU A 14 9.91 -5.52 7.06
C GLU A 14 9.41 -6.65 6.14
N ARG A 15 8.95 -7.77 6.73
CA ARG A 15 8.38 -8.90 5.98
C ARG A 15 7.09 -8.50 5.27
N ASP A 16 6.22 -7.71 5.92
CA ASP A 16 4.98 -7.23 5.30
C ASP A 16 5.30 -6.33 4.11
N ILE A 17 6.33 -5.49 4.22
CA ILE A 17 6.81 -4.64 3.11
C ILE A 17 7.33 -5.49 1.95
N VAL A 18 8.13 -6.53 2.24
CA VAL A 18 8.65 -7.44 1.20
C VAL A 18 7.51 -8.17 0.49
N TRP A 19 6.55 -8.71 1.25
CA TRP A 19 5.38 -9.39 0.69
C TRP A 19 4.50 -8.44 -0.10
N PHE A 20 4.27 -7.24 0.39
CA PHE A 20 3.55 -6.19 -0.32
C PHE A 20 4.21 -5.91 -1.68
N ARG A 21 5.52 -5.66 -1.72
CA ARG A 21 6.24 -5.37 -2.98
C ARG A 21 6.17 -6.52 -3.98
N LYS A 22 6.31 -7.76 -3.49
CA LYS A 22 6.18 -8.97 -4.32
C LYS A 22 4.79 -9.07 -4.95
N MET A 23 3.74 -9.02 -4.12
CA MET A 23 2.36 -9.02 -4.61
C MET A 23 2.10 -7.84 -5.53
N TRP A 24 2.80 -6.72 -5.29
CA TRP A 24 2.65 -5.54 -6.11
C TRP A 24 3.19 -5.73 -7.52
N GLN A 25 4.41 -6.24 -7.64
CA GLN A 25 4.99 -6.61 -8.94
C GLN A 25 4.21 -7.70 -9.66
N GLU A 26 3.63 -8.65 -8.92
CA GLU A 26 2.81 -9.74 -9.49
C GLU A 26 1.43 -9.27 -9.99
N GLY A 27 1.08 -7.99 -9.83
CA GLY A 27 -0.19 -7.47 -10.31
C GLY A 27 -1.39 -7.87 -9.42
N VAL A 28 -1.16 -8.37 -8.20
CA VAL A 28 -2.24 -8.77 -7.28
C VAL A 28 -3.14 -7.57 -6.98
N SER A 29 -4.46 -7.78 -7.00
CA SER A 29 -5.43 -6.70 -6.79
C SER A 29 -5.25 -6.04 -5.42
N PHE A 30 -5.59 -4.75 -5.32
CA PHE A 30 -5.50 -4.01 -4.06
C PHE A 30 -6.30 -4.67 -2.93
N VAL A 31 -7.52 -5.14 -3.23
CA VAL A 31 -8.39 -5.80 -2.27
C VAL A 31 -7.77 -7.11 -1.76
N ASP A 32 -7.18 -7.90 -2.65
CA ASP A 32 -6.51 -9.15 -2.27
C ASP A 32 -5.26 -8.90 -1.44
N ILE A 33 -4.49 -7.84 -1.75
CA ILE A 33 -3.33 -7.43 -0.95
C ILE A 33 -3.78 -7.07 0.48
N CYS A 34 -4.85 -6.28 0.62
CA CYS A 34 -5.41 -5.95 1.94
C CYS A 34 -5.79 -7.21 2.71
N GLY A 35 -6.48 -8.15 2.06
CA GLY A 35 -6.86 -9.43 2.66
C GLY A 35 -5.66 -10.28 3.08
N LYS A 36 -4.62 -10.37 2.25
CA LYS A 36 -3.41 -11.14 2.53
C LYS A 36 -2.56 -10.55 3.65
N LEU A 37 -2.46 -9.23 3.73
CA LEU A 37 -1.75 -8.52 4.82
C LEU A 37 -2.58 -8.44 6.10
N ARG A 38 -3.90 -8.76 6.04
CA ARG A 38 -4.86 -8.59 7.15
C ARG A 38 -4.87 -7.14 7.67
N ARG A 39 -4.78 -6.19 6.75
CA ARG A 39 -4.76 -4.74 7.04
C ARG A 39 -5.95 -4.05 6.40
N ASN A 40 -6.33 -2.90 6.95
CA ASN A 40 -7.42 -2.13 6.38
C ASN A 40 -6.95 -1.43 5.08
N GLN A 41 -7.90 -1.04 4.23
CA GLN A 41 -7.57 -0.44 2.94
C GLN A 41 -6.81 0.89 3.08
N ILE A 42 -7.12 1.69 4.10
CA ILE A 42 -6.48 2.99 4.31
C ILE A 42 -4.99 2.84 4.63
N GLU A 43 -4.64 1.89 5.50
CA GLU A 43 -3.26 1.57 5.86
C GLU A 43 -2.47 1.11 4.64
N VAL A 44 -3.03 0.18 3.86
CA VAL A 44 -2.37 -0.31 2.64
C VAL A 44 -2.26 0.80 1.59
N MET A 45 -3.26 1.68 1.48
CA MET A 45 -3.20 2.85 0.60
C MET A 45 -2.04 3.78 0.97
N LEU A 46 -1.85 4.05 2.25
CA LEU A 46 -0.74 4.87 2.75
C LEU A 46 0.61 4.19 2.54
N LEU A 47 0.66 2.86 2.66
CA LEU A 47 1.85 2.09 2.28
C LEU A 47 2.16 2.27 0.78
N ILE A 48 1.16 2.18 -0.11
CA ILE A 48 1.36 2.40 -1.55
C ILE A 48 1.92 3.81 -1.78
N LEU A 49 1.33 4.84 -1.18
CA LEU A 49 1.80 6.22 -1.30
C LEU A 49 3.26 6.36 -0.87
N GLY A 50 3.62 5.84 0.31
CA GLY A 50 5.01 5.90 0.80
C GLY A 50 5.98 5.09 -0.06
N GLN A 51 5.60 3.91 -0.55
CA GLN A 51 6.46 3.12 -1.43
C GLN A 51 6.61 3.76 -2.82
N ALA A 52 5.59 4.43 -3.33
CA ALA A 52 5.64 5.13 -4.62
C ALA A 52 6.55 6.37 -4.55
N ASP A 53 6.40 7.20 -3.50
CA ASP A 53 7.23 8.39 -3.25
C ASP A 53 8.72 8.03 -3.13
N LEU A 54 9.01 6.89 -2.51
CA LEU A 54 10.38 6.36 -2.37
C LEU A 54 10.87 5.56 -3.60
N CYS A 55 10.12 5.54 -4.70
CA CYS A 55 10.39 4.76 -5.91
C CYS A 55 10.68 3.27 -5.64
N LYS A 56 9.99 2.66 -4.66
CA LYS A 56 10.14 1.24 -4.27
C LYS A 56 9.17 0.30 -4.98
N ILE A 57 8.19 0.84 -5.68
CA ILE A 57 7.22 0.11 -6.49
C ILE A 57 7.02 0.83 -7.83
N GLU A 58 6.67 0.07 -8.86
CA GLU A 58 6.30 0.62 -10.16
C GLU A 58 4.82 1.04 -10.17
N GLN A 59 4.47 2.03 -10.99
CA GLN A 59 3.08 2.38 -11.23
C GLN A 59 2.35 1.22 -11.93
N ARG A 60 1.06 1.08 -11.65
CA ARG A 60 0.20 0.11 -12.35
C ARG A 60 -0.94 0.83 -13.03
N HIS A 61 -1.45 0.26 -14.12
CA HIS A 61 -2.61 0.79 -14.84
C HIS A 61 -3.85 0.96 -13.92
N GLU A 62 -4.01 0.08 -12.93
CA GLU A 62 -5.11 0.13 -11.95
C GLU A 62 -4.70 0.75 -10.60
N GLY A 63 -3.45 1.21 -10.44
CA GLY A 63 -2.90 1.70 -9.17
C GLY A 63 -2.63 3.20 -9.20
N LEU A 64 -3.29 3.95 -8.31
CA LEU A 64 -3.15 5.41 -8.04
C LEU A 64 -3.17 6.37 -9.25
N GLY A 65 -3.41 5.87 -10.45
CA GLY A 65 -3.45 6.67 -11.68
C GLY A 65 -2.05 7.05 -12.17
N ILE A 66 -1.99 7.37 -13.46
CA ILE A 66 -0.80 7.94 -14.08
C ILE A 66 -0.73 9.41 -13.64
N LEU A 67 0.36 9.80 -12.97
CA LEU A 67 0.73 11.21 -12.88
C LEU A 67 1.29 11.63 -14.25
N THR A 68 0.40 11.90 -15.21
CA THR A 68 0.72 12.60 -16.47
C THR A 68 0.88 14.09 -16.24
#